data_AF-A0A961FAK0-F1
#
_entry.id   AF-A0A961FAK0-F1
#
_cell.length_a   1.000
_cell.length_b   1.000
_cell.length_c   1.000
_cell.angle_alpha   90.00
_cell.angle_beta   90.00
_cell.angle_gamma   90.00
#
_symmetry.space_group_name_H-M   'P 1'
#
loop_
_entity.id
_entity.type
_entity.pdbx_description
1 polymer ?
#
loop_
_entity_poly.entity_id
_entity_poly.type
_entity_poly.pdbx_seq_one_letter_code
_entity_poly.pdbx_strand_id
1 'polypeptide(L)'
;RTLADRIDAQLRARGVDERVQVRTFHGWCKDVVDSYQLAVPRDGAGSADWFVALVQVVERALETGFVPGGQYSALLIDEAHDFDDAWLRLATRLVDPDTRSLLVLYDDAQSIYRHQQRKRRKFNFASVGIEARGRTSVLRLNYRNTAEVLALALQCARSLLEGAGDALADDEIPLVQPASAGRRGALPTLLIGRSADDEAALVAERVAA
;
A
#
# COMPACT_ATOMS: atom_id res chain seq x y z
N ARG A 1 6.58 13.12 10.09
CA ARG A 1 6.09 13.48 8.73
C ARG A 1 5.72 12.20 8.02
N THR A 2 4.56 12.15 7.40
CA THR A 2 4.09 10.97 6.66
C THR A 2 4.92 10.81 5.37
N LEU A 3 4.85 9.62 4.75
CA LEU A 3 5.46 9.40 3.44
C LEU A 3 4.88 10.35 2.38
N ALA A 4 3.57 10.57 2.39
CA ALA A 4 2.88 11.49 1.50
C ALA A 4 3.45 12.93 1.61
N ASP A 5 3.67 13.44 2.83
CA ASP A 5 4.25 14.78 3.04
C ASP A 5 5.66 14.89 2.46
N ARG A 6 6.45 13.81 2.55
CA ARG A 6 7.81 13.78 2.02
C ARG A 6 7.80 13.78 0.50
N ILE A 7 6.93 12.99 -0.12
CA ILE A 7 6.80 12.92 -1.58
C ILE A 7 6.31 14.27 -2.12
N ASP A 8 5.27 14.87 -1.53
CA ASP A 8 4.78 16.18 -1.95
C ASP A 8 5.88 17.24 -1.85
N ALA A 9 6.61 17.31 -0.73
CA ALA A 9 7.72 18.24 -0.57
C ALA A 9 8.81 18.05 -1.65
N GLN A 10 9.13 16.80 -2.02
CA GLN A 10 10.09 16.51 -3.08
C GLN A 10 9.59 16.91 -4.46
N LEU A 11 8.30 16.70 -4.76
CA LEU A 11 7.69 17.12 -6.02
C LEU A 11 7.69 18.64 -6.15
N ARG A 12 7.32 19.37 -5.09
CA ARG A 12 7.38 20.84 -5.06
C ARG A 12 8.80 21.36 -5.26
N ALA A 13 9.79 20.75 -4.58
CA ALA A 13 11.19 21.12 -4.75
C ALA A 13 11.71 20.89 -6.19
N ARG A 14 11.09 19.97 -6.95
CA ARG A 14 11.39 19.70 -8.36
C ARG A 14 10.58 20.53 -9.34
N GLY A 15 9.76 21.47 -8.86
CA GLY A 15 8.92 22.33 -9.71
C GLY A 15 7.72 21.63 -10.32
N VAL A 16 7.26 20.52 -9.73
CA VAL A 16 6.06 19.81 -10.21
C VAL A 16 4.81 20.63 -9.86
N ASP A 17 3.97 20.79 -10.88
CA ASP A 17 2.72 21.55 -10.87
C ASP A 17 1.74 21.09 -9.76
N GLU A 18 0.92 22.03 -9.26
CA GLU A 18 -0.06 21.80 -8.19
C GLU A 18 -1.18 20.81 -8.57
N ARG A 19 -1.41 20.60 -9.87
CA ARG A 19 -2.32 19.56 -10.39
C ARG A 19 -1.91 18.15 -9.98
N VAL A 20 -0.64 17.93 -9.64
CA VAL A 20 -0.19 16.67 -9.03
C VAL A 20 -0.36 16.77 -7.52
N GLN A 21 -1.29 15.97 -7.00
CA GLN A 21 -1.63 15.93 -5.58
C GLN A 21 -1.17 14.60 -4.97
N VAL A 22 -0.55 14.66 -3.79
CA VAL A 22 -0.16 13.47 -3.03
C VAL A 22 -0.85 13.52 -1.67
N ARG A 23 -1.62 12.47 -1.37
CA ARG A 23 -2.43 12.35 -0.16
C ARG A 23 -2.43 10.92 0.36
N THR A 24 -2.62 10.76 1.67
CA THR A 24 -3.09 9.49 2.23
C THR A 24 -4.57 9.32 1.88
N PHE A 25 -5.09 8.09 1.90
CA PHE A 25 -6.50 7.84 1.59
C PHE A 25 -7.45 8.65 2.49
N HIS A 26 -7.27 8.58 3.81
CA HIS A 26 -8.09 9.35 4.75
C HIS A 26 -7.88 10.87 4.63
N GLY A 27 -6.66 11.32 4.29
CA GLY A 27 -6.40 12.73 4.01
C GLY A 27 -7.18 13.22 2.79
N TRP A 28 -7.21 12.42 1.72
CA TRP A 28 -8.04 12.68 0.55
C TRP A 28 -9.54 12.69 0.88
N CYS A 29 -10.05 11.72 1.67
CA CYS A 29 -11.45 11.73 2.09
C CYS A 29 -11.81 13.02 2.86
N LYS A 30 -10.91 13.49 3.72
CA LYS A 30 -11.08 14.76 4.42
C LYS A 30 -11.12 15.94 3.45
N ASP A 31 -10.23 16.00 2.46
CA ASP A 31 -10.22 17.05 1.44
C ASP A 31 -11.55 17.09 0.66
N VAL A 32 -12.11 15.93 0.31
CA VAL A 32 -13.43 15.83 -0.35
C VAL A 32 -14.54 16.35 0.56
N VAL A 33 -14.58 15.91 1.82
CA VAL A 33 -15.57 16.37 2.80
C VAL A 33 -15.54 17.87 2.96
N ASP A 34 -14.36 18.46 3.09
CA ASP A 34 -14.19 19.91 3.27
C ASP A 34 -14.60 20.67 2.00
N SER A 35 -14.18 20.19 0.82
CA SER A 35 -14.45 20.85 -0.47
C SER A 35 -15.94 20.85 -0.84
N TYR A 36 -16.65 19.76 -0.52
CA TYR A 36 -18.07 19.59 -0.81
C TYR A 36 -18.97 19.85 0.41
N GLN A 37 -18.39 20.34 1.52
CA GLN A 37 -19.09 20.67 2.76
C GLN A 37 -19.98 19.54 3.29
N LEU A 38 -19.47 18.29 3.20
CA LEU A 38 -20.22 17.11 3.61
C LEU A 38 -20.34 17.04 5.14
N ALA A 39 -21.51 16.62 5.62
CA ALA A 39 -21.73 16.44 7.05
C ALA A 39 -21.11 15.12 7.54
N VAL A 40 -20.02 15.23 8.31
CA VAL A 40 -19.41 14.11 9.04
C VAL A 40 -19.58 14.35 10.53
N PRO A 41 -19.97 13.33 11.33
CA PRO A 41 -20.00 13.44 12.79
C PRO A 41 -18.68 13.98 13.32
N ARG A 42 -18.74 15.02 14.16
CA ARG A 42 -17.54 15.65 14.74
C ARG A 42 -17.08 14.98 16.04
N ASP A 43 -17.96 14.21 16.67
CA ASP A 43 -17.66 13.50 17.89
C ASP A 43 -16.60 12.43 17.63
N GLY A 44 -15.51 12.47 18.41
CA GLY A 44 -14.42 11.50 18.27
C GLY A 44 -13.52 11.71 17.05
N ALA A 45 -13.39 12.94 16.53
CA ALA A 45 -12.47 13.25 15.43
C ALA A 45 -11.06 12.64 15.64
N GLY A 46 -10.55 11.90 14.66
CA GLY A 46 -9.27 11.19 14.72
C GLY A 46 -9.33 9.80 15.34
N SER A 47 -10.48 9.34 15.82
CA SER A 47 -10.70 7.94 16.23
C SER A 47 -10.91 7.01 15.02
N ALA A 48 -10.78 5.69 15.24
CA ALA A 48 -11.05 4.69 14.21
C ALA A 48 -12.48 4.76 13.68
N ASP A 49 -13.47 4.91 14.58
CA ASP A 49 -14.89 5.01 14.20
C ASP A 49 -15.16 6.27 13.38
N TRP A 50 -14.46 7.37 13.68
CA TRP A 50 -14.55 8.59 12.90
C TRP A 50 -14.01 8.41 11.48
N PHE A 51 -12.88 7.71 11.30
CA PHE A 51 -12.38 7.40 9.95
C PHE A 51 -13.33 6.50 9.17
N VAL A 52 -13.99 5.54 9.82
CA VAL A 52 -15.04 4.73 9.19
C VAL A 52 -16.20 5.61 8.72
N ALA A 53 -16.70 6.51 9.59
CA ALA A 53 -17.77 7.43 9.25
C ALA A 53 -17.38 8.40 8.11
N LEU A 54 -16.13 8.89 8.12
CA LEU A 54 -15.56 9.75 7.09
C LEU A 54 -15.63 9.08 5.71
N VAL A 55 -15.13 7.85 5.61
CA VAL A 55 -15.12 7.08 4.35
C VAL A 55 -16.55 6.82 3.86
N GLN A 56 -17.45 6.41 4.75
CA GLN A 56 -18.85 6.14 4.40
C GLN A 56 -19.58 7.39 3.86
N VAL A 57 -19.29 8.58 4.40
CA VAL A 57 -19.86 9.84 3.90
C VAL A 57 -19.38 10.13 2.48
N VAL A 58 -18.07 9.97 2.22
CA VAL A 58 -17.49 10.17 0.88
C VAL A 58 -18.04 9.16 -0.12
N GLU A 59 -18.14 7.88 0.26
CA GLU A 59 -18.70 6.81 -0.57
C GLU A 59 -20.14 7.15 -0.99
N ARG A 60 -21.02 7.48 -0.03
CA ARG A 60 -22.41 7.89 -0.33
C ARG A 60 -22.48 9.12 -1.23
N ALA A 61 -21.61 10.10 -1.02
CA ALA A 61 -21.62 11.33 -1.82
C ALA A 61 -21.21 11.06 -3.28
N LEU A 62 -20.26 10.15 -3.51
CA LEU A 62 -19.91 9.66 -4.84
C LEU A 62 -21.01 8.79 -5.46
N GLU A 63 -21.67 7.94 -4.67
CA GLU A 63 -22.77 7.08 -5.14
C GLU A 63 -24.01 7.86 -5.58
N THR A 64 -24.35 8.91 -4.84
CA THR A 64 -25.48 9.79 -5.17
C THR A 64 -25.16 10.79 -6.29
N GLY A 65 -23.90 10.87 -6.72
CA GLY A 65 -23.42 11.83 -7.70
C GLY A 65 -23.31 13.27 -7.16
N PHE A 66 -23.49 13.47 -5.85
CA PHE A 66 -23.27 14.78 -5.22
C PHE A 66 -21.82 15.22 -5.35
N VAL A 67 -20.89 14.28 -5.14
CA VAL A 67 -19.49 14.43 -5.57
C VAL A 67 -19.38 13.78 -6.95
N PRO A 68 -18.98 14.52 -7.99
CA PRO A 68 -18.81 13.94 -9.33
C PRO A 68 -17.67 12.92 -9.34
N GLY A 69 -17.84 11.85 -10.11
CA GLY A 69 -16.74 10.95 -10.46
C GLY A 69 -15.83 11.57 -11.54
N GLY A 70 -14.77 10.85 -11.93
CA GLY A 70 -13.93 11.23 -13.06
C GLY A 70 -13.15 12.55 -12.88
N GLN A 71 -12.97 13.00 -11.64
CA GLN A 71 -12.29 14.27 -11.34
C GLN A 71 -10.78 14.24 -11.60
N TYR A 72 -10.19 13.04 -11.75
CA TYR A 72 -8.75 12.88 -11.99
C TYR A 72 -8.48 12.27 -13.37
N SER A 73 -7.57 12.90 -14.12
CA SER A 73 -7.10 12.35 -15.40
C SER A 73 -6.27 11.07 -15.22
N ALA A 74 -5.63 10.89 -14.06
CA ALA A 74 -4.94 9.67 -13.67
C ALA A 74 -4.85 9.55 -12.14
N LEU A 75 -4.79 8.32 -11.64
CA LEU A 75 -4.62 8.01 -10.22
C LEU A 75 -3.55 6.91 -10.03
N LEU A 76 -2.66 7.12 -9.07
CA LEU A 76 -1.67 6.13 -8.62
C LEU A 76 -1.96 5.78 -7.16
N ILE A 77 -2.12 4.50 -6.87
CA ILE A 77 -2.26 3.97 -5.51
C ILE A 77 -0.99 3.18 -5.18
N ASP A 78 -0.25 3.67 -4.20
CA ASP A 78 0.89 2.97 -3.61
C ASP A 78 0.44 2.13 -2.42
N GLU A 79 1.13 1.03 -2.14
CA GLU A 79 0.83 0.09 -1.05
C GLU A 79 -0.65 -0.34 -0.98
N ALA A 80 -1.26 -0.63 -2.13
CA ALA A 80 -2.68 -0.98 -2.21
C ALA A 80 -3.05 -2.27 -1.46
N HIS A 81 -2.06 -3.04 -1.03
CA HIS A 81 -2.24 -4.20 -0.17
C HIS A 81 -2.63 -3.85 1.27
N ASP A 82 -2.57 -2.57 1.66
CA ASP A 82 -3.11 -2.05 2.92
C ASP A 82 -4.55 -1.53 2.78
N PHE A 83 -5.08 -1.42 1.56
CA PHE A 83 -6.42 -0.90 1.32
C PHE A 83 -7.49 -1.99 1.55
N ASP A 84 -8.65 -1.55 2.01
CA ASP A 84 -9.88 -2.34 1.98
C ASP A 84 -10.49 -2.37 0.57
N ASP A 85 -11.17 -3.47 0.25
CA ASP A 85 -11.80 -3.68 -1.07
C ASP A 85 -12.76 -2.54 -1.46
N ALA A 86 -13.48 -1.97 -0.49
CA ALA A 86 -14.38 -0.84 -0.72
C ALA A 86 -13.63 0.43 -1.16
N TRP A 87 -12.43 0.66 -0.62
CA TRP A 87 -11.62 1.83 -0.95
C TRP A 87 -11.06 1.73 -2.37
N LEU A 88 -10.65 0.51 -2.78
CA LEU A 88 -10.22 0.25 -4.15
C LEU A 88 -11.38 0.39 -5.14
N ARG A 89 -12.60 -0.04 -4.77
CA ARG A 89 -13.80 0.22 -5.58
C ARG A 89 -14.04 1.70 -5.80
N LEU A 90 -13.90 2.52 -4.75
CA LEU A 90 -14.06 3.98 -4.86
C LEU A 90 -13.05 4.58 -5.83
N ALA A 91 -11.78 4.16 -5.79
CA ALA A 91 -10.73 4.69 -6.66
C ALA A 91 -11.06 4.57 -8.16
N THR A 92 -11.73 3.51 -8.58
CA THR A 92 -12.14 3.32 -9.99
C THR A 92 -13.13 4.38 -10.47
N ARG A 93 -13.90 5.00 -9.57
CA ARG A 93 -14.85 6.08 -9.91
C ARG A 93 -14.20 7.45 -9.95
N LEU A 94 -12.98 7.60 -9.44
CA LEU A 94 -12.29 8.88 -9.37
C LEU A 94 -11.60 9.25 -10.68
N VAL A 95 -11.23 8.25 -11.48
CA VAL A 95 -10.58 8.45 -12.79
C VAL A 95 -11.61 8.62 -13.90
N ASP A 96 -11.23 9.36 -14.94
CA ASP A 96 -12.03 9.49 -16.16
C ASP A 96 -12.44 8.09 -16.70
N PRO A 97 -13.75 7.83 -16.90
CA PRO A 97 -14.25 6.52 -17.32
C PRO A 97 -13.80 6.10 -18.74
N ASP A 98 -13.45 7.07 -19.58
CA ASP A 98 -12.99 6.83 -20.96
C ASP A 98 -11.51 6.43 -20.97
N THR A 99 -10.68 7.07 -20.15
CA THR A 99 -9.23 6.78 -20.09
C THR A 99 -8.88 5.65 -19.14
N ARG A 100 -9.63 5.48 -18.04
CA ARG A 100 -9.40 4.50 -16.97
C ARG A 100 -7.95 4.46 -16.50
N SER A 101 -7.34 5.63 -16.36
CA SER A 101 -5.91 5.80 -16.05
C SER A 101 -5.63 5.57 -14.56
N LEU A 102 -5.77 4.32 -14.10
CA LEU A 102 -5.49 3.89 -12.73
C LEU A 102 -4.26 2.96 -12.71
N LEU A 103 -3.25 3.32 -11.92
CA LEU A 103 -2.10 2.47 -11.63
C LEU A 103 -2.13 2.05 -10.15
N VAL A 104 -2.05 0.75 -9.90
CA VAL A 104 -2.08 0.18 -8.55
C VAL A 104 -0.79 -0.60 -8.31
N LEU A 105 -0.07 -0.25 -7.24
CA LEU A 105 1.10 -0.98 -6.76
C LEU A 105 0.66 -1.88 -5.60
N TYR A 106 0.93 -3.18 -5.71
CA TYR A 106 0.46 -4.19 -4.76
C TYR A 106 1.54 -5.24 -4.52
N ASP A 107 1.71 -5.66 -3.26
CA ASP A 107 2.56 -6.78 -2.86
C ASP A 107 1.80 -7.68 -1.87
N ASP A 108 1.48 -8.90 -2.31
CA ASP A 108 0.74 -9.87 -1.49
C ASP A 108 1.54 -10.32 -0.26
N ALA A 109 2.87 -10.43 -0.39
CA ALA A 109 3.74 -10.89 0.69
C ALA A 109 3.81 -9.90 1.86
N GLN A 110 3.54 -8.62 1.62
CA GLN A 110 3.58 -7.56 2.64
C GLN A 110 2.26 -7.39 3.39
N SER A 111 1.19 -8.09 2.99
CA SER A 111 -0.14 -7.94 3.59
C SER A 111 -0.32 -8.62 4.98
N ILE A 112 0.79 -8.84 5.70
CA ILE A 112 0.89 -9.48 7.02
C ILE A 112 0.14 -8.75 8.15
N TYR A 113 -0.22 -7.47 7.98
CA TYR A 113 -0.98 -6.71 8.97
C TYR A 113 -2.46 -7.15 9.09
N ARG A 114 -2.99 -7.96 8.17
CA ARG A 114 -4.39 -8.44 8.20
C ARG A 114 -4.59 -9.82 8.84
N HIS A 115 -3.53 -10.43 9.38
CA HIS A 115 -3.50 -11.86 9.73
C HIS A 115 -4.42 -12.31 10.89
N GLN A 116 -5.12 -11.41 11.58
CA GLN A 116 -5.92 -11.77 12.77
C GLN A 116 -7.42 -11.98 12.52
N GLN A 117 -8.01 -11.65 11.36
CA GLN A 117 -9.48 -11.73 11.25
C GLN A 117 -10.09 -12.40 10.02
N ARG A 118 -9.35 -12.72 8.95
CA ARG A 118 -9.97 -13.37 7.77
C ARG A 118 -9.04 -14.42 7.19
N LYS A 119 -9.44 -15.70 7.26
CA LYS A 119 -9.02 -16.73 6.29
C LYS A 119 -9.15 -16.09 4.91
N ARG A 120 -8.03 -15.72 4.28
CA ARG A 120 -8.02 -14.90 3.07
C ARG A 120 -8.83 -15.60 1.98
N ARG A 121 -9.97 -15.03 1.61
CA ARG A 121 -10.46 -15.16 0.23
C ARG A 121 -9.35 -14.56 -0.62
N LYS A 122 -8.90 -15.29 -1.65
CA LYS A 122 -7.98 -14.77 -2.67
C LYS A 122 -8.57 -13.45 -3.19
N PHE A 123 -7.84 -12.35 -3.00
CA PHE A 123 -8.26 -11.04 -3.49
C PHE A 123 -8.06 -11.00 -5.01
N ASN A 124 -9.03 -10.44 -5.72
CA ASN A 124 -9.00 -10.30 -7.18
C ASN A 124 -9.40 -8.86 -7.53
N PHE A 125 -8.58 -8.17 -8.33
CA PHE A 125 -8.83 -6.81 -8.78
C PHE A 125 -10.15 -6.64 -9.53
N ALA A 126 -10.58 -7.63 -10.31
CA ALA A 126 -11.85 -7.61 -11.01
C ALA A 126 -13.05 -7.49 -10.04
N SER A 127 -12.93 -8.06 -8.83
CA SER A 127 -14.00 -7.97 -7.81
C SER A 127 -14.22 -6.56 -7.25
N VAL A 128 -13.24 -5.67 -7.46
CA VAL A 128 -13.31 -4.25 -7.08
C VAL A 128 -13.40 -3.33 -8.30
N GLY A 129 -13.70 -3.88 -9.49
CA GLY A 129 -13.87 -3.11 -10.72
C GLY A 129 -12.56 -2.66 -11.37
N ILE A 130 -11.42 -3.20 -10.95
CA ILE A 130 -10.11 -2.90 -11.53
C ILE A 130 -9.79 -3.96 -12.60
N GLU A 131 -9.64 -3.51 -13.84
CA GLU A 131 -9.28 -4.37 -14.98
C GLU A 131 -7.76 -4.58 -15.03
N ALA A 132 -7.27 -5.60 -14.32
CA ALA A 132 -5.84 -5.93 -14.24
C ALA A 132 -5.39 -6.94 -15.30
N ARG A 133 -6.32 -7.69 -15.90
CA ARG A 133 -6.04 -8.74 -16.89
C ARG A 133 -5.26 -8.22 -18.08
N GLY A 134 -4.14 -8.85 -18.41
CA GLY A 134 -3.27 -8.39 -19.52
C GLY A 134 -2.66 -6.99 -19.32
N ARG A 135 -2.86 -6.36 -18.16
CA ARG A 135 -2.37 -5.02 -17.78
C ARG A 135 -1.49 -5.07 -16.54
N THR A 136 -1.09 -6.27 -16.11
CA THR A 136 -0.26 -6.52 -14.93
C THR A 136 1.21 -6.66 -15.34
N SER A 137 2.10 -5.96 -14.63
CA SER A 137 3.54 -6.11 -14.75
C SER A 137 4.13 -6.50 -13.40
N VAL A 138 4.90 -7.59 -13.37
CA VAL A 138 5.49 -8.11 -12.13
C VAL A 138 6.96 -7.65 -12.01
N LEU A 139 7.26 -6.87 -10.98
CA LEU A 139 8.62 -6.44 -10.66
C LEU A 139 9.32 -7.50 -9.81
N ARG A 140 10.21 -8.30 -10.43
CA ARG A 140 10.89 -9.42 -9.75
C ARG A 140 12.27 -9.07 -9.16
N LEU A 141 12.82 -7.91 -9.52
CA LEU A 141 14.18 -7.51 -9.15
C LEU A 141 14.15 -6.64 -7.90
N ASN A 142 14.88 -7.07 -6.86
CA ASN A 142 15.06 -6.28 -5.65
C ASN A 142 16.26 -5.35 -5.80
N TYR A 143 16.00 -4.04 -5.78
CA TYR A 143 17.04 -3.01 -5.88
C TYR A 143 17.47 -2.44 -4.53
N ARG A 144 16.80 -2.79 -3.43
CA ARG A 144 17.06 -2.22 -2.09
C ARG A 144 18.08 -3.06 -1.32
N ASN A 145 17.85 -4.37 -1.27
CA ASN A 145 18.58 -5.29 -0.41
C ASN A 145 19.72 -5.98 -1.18
N THR A 146 20.69 -6.51 -0.43
CA THR A 146 21.72 -7.38 -0.99
C THR A 146 21.20 -8.80 -1.18
N ALA A 147 21.88 -9.59 -1.99
CA ALA A 147 21.55 -11.01 -2.21
C ALA A 147 21.53 -11.80 -0.90
N GLU A 148 22.42 -11.48 0.03
CA GLU A 148 22.56 -12.14 1.32
C GLU A 148 21.37 -11.86 2.25
N VAL A 149 20.93 -10.59 2.33
CA VAL A 149 19.73 -10.20 3.10
C VAL A 149 18.48 -10.83 2.49
N LEU A 150 18.38 -10.83 1.15
CA LEU A 150 17.26 -11.41 0.44
C LEU A 150 17.16 -12.92 0.68
N ALA A 151 18.30 -13.63 0.63
CA ALA A 151 18.37 -15.06 0.86
C ALA A 151 17.90 -15.42 2.28
N LEU A 152 18.34 -14.67 3.30
CA LEU A 152 17.89 -14.87 4.67
C LEU A 152 16.38 -14.63 4.80
N ALA A 153 15.87 -13.52 4.24
CA ALA A 153 14.45 -13.20 4.28
C ALA A 153 13.59 -14.31 3.64
N LEU A 154 14.03 -14.86 2.50
CA LEU A 154 13.35 -15.99 1.85
C LEU A 154 13.35 -17.26 2.71
N GLN A 155 14.46 -17.56 3.39
CA GLN A 155 14.53 -18.69 4.32
C GLN A 155 13.57 -18.51 5.50
N CYS A 156 13.50 -17.32 6.08
CA CYS A 156 12.57 -17.02 7.17
C CYS A 156 11.11 -17.07 6.73
N ALA A 157 10.81 -16.55 5.53
CA ALA A 157 9.45 -16.48 5.01
C ALA A 157 8.95 -17.81 4.45
N ARG A 158 9.82 -18.81 4.22
CA ARG A 158 9.48 -20.05 3.51
C ARG A 158 8.20 -20.73 4.02
N SER A 159 8.03 -20.84 5.34
CA SER A 159 6.83 -21.44 5.95
C SER A 159 5.55 -20.61 5.75
N LEU A 160 5.68 -19.29 5.51
CA LEU A 160 4.57 -18.40 5.16
C LEU A 160 4.25 -18.45 3.66
N LEU A 161 5.26 -18.73 2.82
CA LEU A 161 5.13 -18.73 1.35
C LEU A 161 4.70 -20.10 0.77
N GLU A 162 4.82 -21.20 1.52
CA GLU A 162 4.53 -22.59 1.10
C GLU A 162 3.05 -22.89 0.73
N GLY A 163 2.17 -21.88 0.68
CA GLY A 163 0.77 -21.99 0.23
C GLY A 163 0.44 -21.37 -1.13
N ALA A 164 1.39 -20.70 -1.80
CA ALA A 164 1.16 -20.09 -3.10
C ALA A 164 1.46 -21.07 -4.23
N GLY A 165 0.43 -21.77 -4.72
CA GLY A 165 0.54 -22.64 -5.89
C GLY A 165 0.85 -21.87 -7.17
N ASP A 166 1.60 -22.51 -8.07
CA ASP A 166 2.14 -21.96 -9.33
C ASP A 166 1.10 -21.65 -10.43
N ALA A 167 -0.19 -21.87 -10.17
CA ALA A 167 -1.27 -21.64 -11.14
C ALA A 167 -2.31 -20.68 -10.56
N LEU A 168 -2.05 -19.40 -10.73
CA LEU A 168 -2.99 -18.33 -10.45
C LEU A 168 -3.65 -17.93 -11.77
N ALA A 169 -4.96 -17.65 -11.73
CA ALA A 169 -5.62 -17.03 -12.87
C ALA A 169 -4.95 -15.67 -13.19
N ASP A 170 -5.08 -15.18 -14.41
CA ASP A 170 -4.45 -13.93 -14.90
C ASP A 170 -4.84 -12.69 -14.06
N ASP A 171 -5.92 -12.78 -13.28
CA ASP A 171 -6.44 -11.75 -12.38
C ASP A 171 -6.12 -11.97 -10.89
N GLU A 172 -5.49 -13.10 -10.55
CA GLU A 172 -5.07 -13.41 -9.18
C GLU A 172 -3.66 -12.86 -8.92
N ILE A 173 -3.46 -12.25 -7.75
CA ILE A 173 -2.19 -11.61 -7.40
C ILE A 173 -1.17 -12.69 -7.04
N PRO A 174 -0.04 -12.79 -7.76
CA PRO A 174 0.99 -13.76 -7.43
C PRO A 174 1.76 -13.36 -6.19
N LEU A 175 2.05 -14.36 -5.37
CA LEU A 175 3.12 -14.26 -4.40
C LEU A 175 4.44 -14.24 -5.16
N VAL A 176 5.03 -13.05 -5.29
CA VAL A 176 6.25 -12.87 -6.08
C VAL A 176 7.44 -13.27 -5.24
N GLN A 177 8.09 -14.38 -5.60
CA GLN A 177 9.43 -14.64 -5.08
C GLN A 177 10.43 -13.69 -5.77
N PRO A 178 11.20 -12.90 -5.01
CA PRO A 178 12.20 -12.03 -5.57
C PRO A 178 13.29 -12.87 -6.25
N ALA A 179 13.46 -12.70 -7.56
CA ALA A 179 14.30 -13.58 -8.38
C ALA A 179 15.80 -13.32 -8.18
N SER A 180 16.18 -12.07 -7.89
CA SER A 180 17.56 -11.71 -7.56
C SER A 180 17.64 -10.34 -6.89
N ALA A 181 18.73 -10.12 -6.16
CA ALA A 181 19.17 -8.80 -5.72
C ALA A 181 20.26 -8.28 -6.65
N GLY A 182 20.16 -7.03 -7.09
CA GLY A 182 21.17 -6.41 -7.95
C GLY A 182 22.49 -6.05 -7.23
N ARG A 183 22.61 -6.36 -5.93
CA ARG A 183 23.74 -5.97 -5.07
C ARG A 183 24.18 -7.14 -4.21
N ARG A 184 25.47 -7.18 -3.87
CA ARG A 184 26.04 -8.10 -2.87
C ARG A 184 26.63 -7.31 -1.72
N GLY A 185 26.66 -7.90 -0.54
CA GLY A 185 27.25 -7.31 0.65
C GLY A 185 27.64 -8.35 1.68
N ALA A 186 27.82 -7.91 2.93
CA ALA A 186 28.12 -8.80 4.04
C ALA A 186 26.92 -9.71 4.35
N LEU A 187 27.20 -10.91 4.85
CA LEU A 187 26.17 -11.80 5.39
C LEU A 187 25.51 -11.15 6.62
N PRO A 188 24.18 -11.27 6.78
CA PRO A 188 23.51 -10.90 8.01
C PRO A 188 24.16 -11.59 9.21
N THR A 189 24.35 -10.85 10.30
CA THR A 189 24.93 -11.37 11.55
C THR A 189 23.84 -11.46 12.62
N LEU A 190 23.77 -12.59 13.31
CA LEU A 190 22.92 -12.76 14.49
C LEU A 190 23.74 -12.50 15.76
N LEU A 191 23.31 -11.56 16.59
CA LEU A 191 23.86 -11.32 17.93
C LEU A 191 22.84 -11.81 18.95
N ILE A 192 23.29 -12.51 19.99
CA ILE A 192 22.44 -13.07 21.03
C ILE A 192 22.93 -12.55 22.38
N GLY A 193 22.12 -11.71 23.03
CA GLY A 193 22.36 -11.25 24.40
C GLY A 193 21.86 -12.27 25.43
N ARG A 194 22.45 -12.25 26.63
CA ARG A 194 22.03 -13.06 27.77
C ARG A 194 20.81 -12.48 28.50
N SER A 195 20.52 -11.20 28.26
CA SER A 195 19.37 -10.44 28.76
C SER A 195 19.02 -9.31 27.77
N ALA A 196 17.88 -8.65 27.97
CA ALA A 196 17.49 -7.50 27.15
C ALA A 196 18.49 -6.33 27.25
N ASP A 197 19.07 -6.10 28.44
CA ASP A 197 20.09 -5.06 28.65
C ASP A 197 21.39 -5.38 27.90
N ASP A 198 21.80 -6.65 27.91
CA ASP A 198 22.97 -7.15 27.17
C ASP A 198 22.76 -7.03 25.65
N GLU A 199 21.57 -7.38 25.16
CA GLU A 199 21.19 -7.18 23.75
C GLU A 199 21.24 -5.71 23.34
N ALA A 200 20.70 -4.80 24.18
CA ALA A 200 20.75 -3.36 23.91
C ALA A 200 22.19 -2.83 23.86
N ALA A 201 23.07 -3.32 24.75
CA ALA A 201 24.49 -2.96 24.74
C ALA A 201 25.18 -3.44 23.46
N LEU A 202 24.97 -4.70 23.06
CA LEU A 202 25.51 -5.26 21.81
C LEU A 202 25.08 -4.47 20.56
N VAL A 203 23.83 -4.03 20.51
CA VAL A 203 23.33 -3.17 19.40
C VAL A 203 24.02 -1.80 19.42
N ALA A 204 24.15 -1.18 20.61
CA ALA A 204 24.78 0.13 20.74
C ALA A 204 26.25 0.11 20.29
N GLU A 205 27.01 -0.91 20.68
CA GLU A 205 28.40 -1.12 20.24
C GLU A 205 28.50 -1.25 18.72
N ARG A 206 27.57 -1.97 18.09
CA ARG A 206 27.55 -2.19 16.65
C ARG A 206 27.20 -0.95 15.84
N VAL A 207 26.38 -0.05 16.38
CA VAL A 207 26.01 1.22 15.73
C VAL A 207 27.11 2.27 15.89
N ALA A 208 27.87 2.21 16.99
CA ALA A 208 28.97 3.13 17.26
C ALA A 208 30.25 2.83 16.45
N ALA A 209 30.41 1.58 15.99
CA ALA A 209 31.54 1.12 15.17
C ALA A 209 31.40 1.49 13.68
#